data_AF-A0A7X9E3V8-F1
#
_entry.id   AF-A0A7X9E3V8-F1
#
_cell.length_a   1.000
_cell.length_b   1.000
_cell.length_c   1.000
_cell.angle_alpha   90.00
_cell.angle_beta   90.00
_cell.angle_gamma   90.00
#
_symmetry.space_group_name_H-M   'P 1'
#
loop_
_entity.id
_entity.type
_entity.pdbx_description
1 polymer ?
#
loop_
_entity_poly.entity_id
_entity_poly.type
_entity_poly.pdbx_seq_one_letter_code
_entity_poly.pdbx_strand_id
1 'polypeptide(L)'
;MHTAQSFHHKTNPYIVNQINIASPQQLIMKVYDFAIVHCQKNDMVKTNEALQVLINALNFDDPSAKDISVGLFKLYQFCQEQMRKNNPQVVLNILTELRDTWKESLNNMR
;
A
#
# COMPACT_ATOMS: atom_id res chain seq x y z
N MET A 1 38.80 11.72 -8.89
CA MET A 1 38.07 10.43 -9.02
C MET A 1 37.14 10.32 -7.81
N HIS A 2 35.83 10.51 -7.98
CA HIS A 2 34.87 10.44 -6.88
C HIS A 2 34.24 9.05 -6.82
N THR A 3 34.37 8.39 -5.68
CA THR A 3 33.85 7.04 -5.40
C THR A 3 32.34 7.08 -5.18
N ALA A 4 31.58 6.34 -5.97
CA ALA A 4 30.17 6.08 -5.73
C ALA A 4 30.02 5.08 -4.57
N GLN A 5 29.47 5.53 -3.44
CA GLN A 5 29.08 4.66 -2.34
C GLN A 5 27.75 3.97 -2.69
N SER A 6 27.82 2.69 -3.03
CA SER A 6 26.67 1.81 -3.19
C SER A 6 26.03 1.54 -1.82
N PHE A 7 24.84 2.10 -1.60
CA PHE A 7 24.00 1.80 -0.44
C PHE A 7 23.47 0.36 -0.53
N HIS A 8 24.15 -0.59 0.11
CA HIS A 8 23.57 -1.92 0.34
C HIS A 8 22.45 -1.82 1.39
N HIS A 9 21.20 -1.88 0.94
CA HIS A 9 20.06 -2.07 1.83
C HIS A 9 20.12 -3.50 2.38
N LYS A 10 20.58 -3.66 3.64
CA LYS A 10 20.62 -4.97 4.30
C LYS A 10 19.18 -5.40 4.60
N THR A 11 18.63 -6.30 3.79
CA THR A 11 17.31 -6.88 3.97
C THR A 11 17.29 -7.70 5.27
N ASN A 12 16.34 -7.44 6.17
CA ASN A 12 16.23 -8.17 7.43
C ASN A 12 15.67 -9.59 7.16
N PRO A 13 16.43 -10.68 7.44
CA PRO A 13 16.02 -12.05 7.11
C PRO A 13 14.74 -12.49 7.83
N TYR A 14 14.42 -11.92 9.01
CA TYR A 14 13.15 -12.19 9.69
C TYR A 14 11.95 -11.59 8.94
N ILE A 15 12.11 -10.39 8.37
CA ILE A 15 11.07 -9.74 7.56
C ILE A 15 10.88 -10.52 6.25
N VAL A 16 11.97 -10.97 5.64
CA VAL A 16 11.94 -11.79 4.42
C VAL A 16 11.20 -13.12 4.67
N ASN A 17 11.51 -13.82 5.76
CA ASN A 17 10.81 -15.07 6.09
C ASN A 17 9.32 -14.84 6.35
N GLN A 18 8.94 -13.76 7.04
CA GLN A 18 7.52 -13.42 7.25
C GLN A 18 6.80 -13.13 5.93
N ILE A 19 7.46 -12.51 4.95
CA ILE A 19 6.88 -12.26 3.62
C ILE A 19 6.68 -13.58 2.87
N ASN A 20 7.66 -14.49 2.92
CA ASN A 20 7.62 -15.76 2.20
C ASN A 20 6.49 -16.69 2.65
N ILE A 21 6.06 -16.59 3.91
CA ILE A 21 4.98 -17.42 4.48
C ILE A 21 3.63 -16.68 4.59
N ALA A 22 3.59 -15.40 4.21
CA ALA A 22 2.39 -14.57 4.36
C ALA A 22 1.34 -14.94 3.30
N SER A 23 0.06 -14.95 3.72
CA SER A 23 -1.04 -15.06 2.76
C SER A 23 -1.13 -13.78 1.91
N PRO A 24 -1.71 -13.84 0.69
CA PRO A 24 -1.93 -12.65 -0.14
C PRO A 24 -2.62 -11.50 0.61
N GLN A 25 -3.58 -11.82 1.48
CA GLN A 25 -4.29 -10.86 2.32
C GLN A 25 -3.34 -10.18 3.32
N GLN A 26 -2.46 -10.95 3.98
CA GLN A 26 -1.47 -10.40 4.90
C GLN A 26 -0.45 -9.49 4.19
N LEU A 27 -0.10 -9.81 2.95
CA LEU A 27 0.77 -8.94 2.12
C LEU A 27 0.09 -7.61 1.81
N ILE A 28 -1.20 -7.62 1.41
CA ILE A 28 -1.96 -6.38 1.18
C ILE A 28 -2.01 -5.52 2.44
N MET A 29 -2.28 -6.11 3.61
CA MET A 29 -2.28 -5.37 4.88
C MET A 29 -0.91 -4.71 5.17
N LYS A 30 0.20 -5.41 4.88
CA LYS A 30 1.55 -4.83 5.03
C LYS A 30 1.79 -3.65 4.08
N VAL A 31 1.26 -3.70 2.86
CA VAL A 31 1.36 -2.57 1.91
C VAL A 31 0.57 -1.36 2.41
N TYR A 32 -0.62 -1.56 2.98
CA TYR A 32 -1.38 -0.50 3.65
C TYR A 32 -0.61 0.12 4.82
N ASP A 33 -0.05 -0.70 5.71
CA ASP A 33 0.74 -0.19 6.84
C ASP A 33 1.96 0.60 6.36
N PHE A 34 2.64 0.12 5.32
CA PHE A 34 3.76 0.84 4.71
C PHE A 34 3.32 2.19 4.12
N ALA A 35 2.21 2.21 3.37
CA ALA A 35 1.67 3.45 2.80
C ALA A 35 1.31 4.47 3.89
N ILE A 36 0.66 4.03 4.97
CA ILE A 36 0.26 4.86 6.12
C ILE A 36 1.48 5.43 6.84
N VAL A 37 2.47 4.61 7.18
CA VAL A 37 3.69 5.05 7.88
C VAL A 37 4.46 6.10 7.08
N HIS A 38 4.53 5.93 5.76
CA HIS A 38 5.21 6.90 4.89
C HIS A 38 4.35 8.16 4.65
N CYS A 39 3.02 8.02 4.60
CA CYS A 39 2.10 9.15 4.50
C CYS A 39 2.20 10.04 5.74
N GLN A 40 2.29 9.46 6.94
CA GLN A 40 2.50 10.19 8.22
C GLN A 40 3.82 10.97 8.23
N LYS A 41 4.84 10.48 7.53
CA LYS A 41 6.14 11.14 7.37
C LYS A 41 6.18 12.17 6.24
N ASN A 42 5.04 12.40 5.58
CA ASN A 42 4.92 13.20 4.36
C ASN A 42 5.87 12.74 3.23
N ASP A 43 6.16 11.44 3.18
CA ASP A 43 7.05 10.83 2.17
C ASP A 43 6.24 10.47 0.92
N MET A 44 6.01 11.47 0.07
CA MET A 44 5.22 11.34 -1.17
C MET A 44 5.68 10.17 -2.05
N VAL A 45 6.99 9.99 -2.20
CA VAL A 45 7.55 8.97 -3.11
C VAL A 45 7.15 7.58 -2.63
N LYS A 46 7.43 7.26 -1.37
CA LYS A 46 7.15 5.93 -0.83
C LYS A 46 5.67 5.66 -0.65
N THR A 47 4.87 6.68 -0.30
CA THR A 47 3.41 6.53 -0.27
C THR A 47 2.87 6.19 -1.67
N ASN A 48 3.35 6.86 -2.71
CA ASN A 48 2.90 6.61 -4.09
C ASN A 48 3.36 5.26 -4.64
N GLU A 49 4.58 4.81 -4.30
CA GLU A 49 5.05 3.45 -4.62
C GLU A 49 4.14 2.39 -4.00
N ALA A 50 3.75 2.56 -2.73
CA ALA A 50 2.84 1.64 -2.05
C ALA A 50 1.44 1.63 -2.69
N LEU A 51 0.90 2.81 -3.01
CA LEU A 51 -0.36 2.94 -3.74
C LEU A 51 -0.30 2.25 -5.11
N GLN A 52 0.83 2.33 -5.80
CA GLN A 52 1.01 1.65 -7.09
C GLN A 52 1.00 0.12 -6.92
N VAL A 53 1.60 -0.40 -5.85
CA VAL A 53 1.52 -1.84 -5.53
C VAL A 53 0.07 -2.26 -5.27
N LEU A 54 -0.71 -1.46 -4.52
CA LEU A 54 -2.14 -1.74 -4.30
C LEU A 54 -2.95 -1.72 -5.60
N ILE A 55 -2.68 -0.76 -6.50
CA ILE A 55 -3.30 -0.69 -7.82
C ILE A 55 -3.01 -1.95 -8.63
N ASN A 56 -1.75 -2.38 -8.66
CA ASN A 56 -1.32 -3.55 -9.43
C ASN A 56 -1.90 -4.86 -8.89
N ALA A 57 -2.37 -4.88 -7.64
CA ALA A 57 -2.98 -6.04 -7.00
C ALA A 57 -4.50 -6.14 -7.25
N LEU A 58 -5.12 -5.15 -7.89
CA LEU A 58 -6.55 -5.17 -8.19
C LEU A 58 -6.90 -6.21 -9.26
N ASN A 59 -8.02 -6.91 -9.07
CA ASN A 59 -8.51 -7.91 -10.02
C ASN A 59 -9.59 -7.30 -10.92
N PHE A 60 -9.27 -7.14 -12.20
CA PHE A 60 -10.19 -6.61 -13.22
C PHE A 60 -10.80 -7.69 -14.12
N ASP A 61 -10.32 -8.92 -14.00
CA ASP A 61 -10.73 -10.05 -14.84
C ASP A 61 -11.95 -10.78 -14.27
N ASP A 62 -12.05 -10.85 -12.94
CA ASP A 62 -13.20 -11.43 -12.25
C ASP A 62 -14.40 -10.46 -12.27
N PRO A 63 -15.54 -10.83 -12.90
CA PRO A 63 -16.72 -9.96 -12.96
C PRO A 63 -17.27 -9.57 -11.57
N SER A 64 -17.11 -10.43 -10.56
CA SER A 64 -17.59 -10.17 -9.19
C SER A 64 -16.74 -9.14 -8.44
N ALA A 65 -15.46 -9.00 -8.82
CA ALA A 65 -14.52 -8.06 -8.22
C ALA A 65 -14.39 -6.75 -9.02
N LYS A 66 -14.74 -6.77 -10.31
CA LYS A 66 -14.46 -5.68 -11.25
C LYS A 66 -14.95 -4.32 -10.80
N ASP A 67 -16.20 -4.21 -10.33
CA ASP A 67 -16.79 -2.92 -9.94
C ASP A 67 -16.06 -2.31 -8.73
N ILE A 68 -15.76 -3.13 -7.73
CA ILE A 68 -14.97 -2.72 -6.56
C ILE A 68 -13.55 -2.33 -6.98
N SER A 69 -12.92 -3.11 -7.86
CA SER A 69 -11.58 -2.83 -8.38
C SER A 69 -11.52 -1.49 -9.12
N VAL A 70 -12.52 -1.14 -9.93
CA VAL A 70 -12.57 0.18 -10.59
C VAL A 70 -12.72 1.31 -9.56
N GLY A 71 -13.54 1.13 -8.53
CA GLY A 71 -13.69 2.10 -7.44
C GLY A 71 -12.39 2.34 -6.70
N LEU A 72 -11.72 1.27 -6.26
CA LEU A 72 -10.45 1.33 -5.55
C LEU A 72 -9.34 1.93 -6.41
N PHE A 73 -9.28 1.57 -7.69
CA PHE A 73 -8.33 2.16 -8.64
C PHE A 73 -8.41 3.69 -8.65
N LYS A 74 -9.63 4.22 -8.82
CA LYS A 74 -9.86 5.68 -8.83
C LYS A 74 -9.52 6.33 -7.50
N LEU A 75 -9.84 5.66 -6.38
CA LEU A 75 -9.53 6.17 -5.04
C LEU A 75 -8.02 6.21 -4.79
N TYR A 76 -7.28 5.19 -5.20
CA TYR A 76 -5.82 5.18 -5.06
C TYR A 76 -5.15 6.22 -5.97
N GLN A 77 -5.64 6.40 -7.20
CA GLN A 77 -5.18 7.51 -8.07
C GLN A 77 -5.44 8.87 -7.43
N PHE A 78 -6.62 9.07 -6.84
CA PHE A 78 -6.94 10.27 -6.09
C PHE A 78 -5.96 10.48 -4.92
N CYS A 79 -5.63 9.44 -4.16
CA CYS A 79 -4.63 9.52 -3.10
C CYS A 79 -3.25 9.94 -3.63
N GLN A 80 -2.79 9.38 -4.76
CA GLN A 80 -1.53 9.78 -5.37
C GLN A 80 -1.53 11.26 -5.76
N GLU A 81 -2.63 11.76 -6.33
CA GLU A 81 -2.81 13.18 -6.65
C GLU A 81 -2.80 14.07 -5.40
N GLN A 82 -3.45 13.65 -4.31
CA GLN A 82 -3.43 14.40 -3.05
C GLN A 82 -2.03 14.46 -2.43
N MET A 83 -1.25 13.37 -2.51
CA MET A 83 0.15 13.38 -2.08
C MET A 83 0.99 14.38 -2.91
N ARG A 84 0.79 14.43 -4.24
CA ARG A 84 1.45 15.42 -5.11
C ARG A 84 1.07 16.86 -4.77
N LYS A 85 -0.17 17.07 -4.31
CA LYS A 85 -0.69 18.37 -3.85
C LYS A 85 -0.30 18.71 -2.40
N ASN A 86 0.53 17.89 -1.76
CA ASN A 86 0.94 18.06 -0.36
C ASN A 86 -0.25 18.08 0.62
N ASN A 87 -1.25 17.22 0.38
CA ASN A 87 -2.43 17.02 1.23
C ASN A 87 -2.40 15.63 1.93
N PRO A 88 -1.37 15.31 2.74
CA PRO A 88 -1.19 13.96 3.29
C PRO A 88 -2.27 13.56 4.28
N GLN A 89 -2.93 14.51 4.97
CA GLN A 89 -3.96 14.19 5.96
C GLN A 89 -5.19 13.52 5.32
N VAL A 90 -5.59 13.97 4.13
CA VAL A 90 -6.72 13.37 3.40
C VAL A 90 -6.40 11.93 3.02
N VAL A 91 -5.18 11.69 2.54
CA VAL A 91 -4.68 10.36 2.15
C VAL A 91 -4.59 9.45 3.36
N LEU A 92 -4.07 9.95 4.48
CA LEU A 92 -3.95 9.21 5.72
C LEU A 92 -5.31 8.71 6.23
N ASN A 93 -6.33 9.57 6.22
CA ASN A 93 -7.67 9.20 6.65
C ASN A 93 -8.23 8.08 5.78
N ILE A 94 -8.18 8.25 4.44
CA ILE A 94 -8.70 7.26 3.49
C ILE A 94 -8.00 5.90 3.66
N LEU A 95 -6.66 5.89 3.71
CA LEU A 95 -5.90 4.64 3.81
C LEU A 95 -6.11 3.94 5.15
N THR A 96 -6.29 4.70 6.23
CA THR A 96 -6.56 4.14 7.56
C THR A 96 -7.93 3.49 7.60
N GLU A 97 -8.97 4.17 7.13
CA GLU A 97 -10.34 3.64 7.07
C GLU A 97 -10.40 2.37 6.21
N LEU A 98 -9.84 2.39 5.00
CA LEU A 98 -9.80 1.22 4.13
C LEU A 98 -9.09 0.03 4.78
N ARG A 99 -7.91 0.26 5.35
CA ARG A 99 -7.15 -0.80 6.05
C ARG A 99 -7.99 -1.42 7.16
N ASP A 100 -8.67 -0.59 7.95
CA ASP A 100 -9.46 -1.06 9.09
C ASP A 100 -10.70 -1.85 8.61
N THR A 101 -11.36 -1.41 7.52
CA THR A 101 -12.43 -2.16 6.85
C THR A 101 -11.95 -3.52 6.32
N TRP A 102 -10.79 -3.59 5.66
CA TRP A 102 -10.23 -4.86 5.20
C TRP A 102 -9.91 -5.79 6.37
N LYS A 103 -9.34 -5.26 7.45
CA LYS A 103 -9.05 -6.03 8.67
C LYS A 103 -10.32 -6.62 9.28
N GLU A 104 -11.40 -5.84 9.36
CA GLU A 104 -12.69 -6.31 9.83
C GLU A 104 -13.28 -7.40 8.92
N SER A 105 -13.31 -7.16 7.61
CA SER A 105 -13.82 -8.14 6.64
C SER A 105 -13.06 -9.47 6.71
N LEU A 106 -11.74 -9.43 6.86
CA LEU A 106 -10.91 -10.64 6.97
C LEU A 106 -11.13 -11.38 8.28
N ASN A 107 -11.43 -10.68 9.37
CA ASN A 107 -11.78 -11.30 10.64
C ASN A 107 -13.16 -11.99 10.56
N ASN A 108 -14.12 -11.37 9.87
CA ASN A 108 -15.48 -11.91 9.70
C ASN A 108 -15.55 -13.10 8.74
N MET A 109 -14.50 -13.32 7.92
CA MET A 109 -14.37 -14.47 7.02
C MET A 109 -13.78 -15.72 7.70
N ARG A 110 -13.33 -15.63 8.96
CA ARG A 110 -12.81 -16.75 9.74
C ARG A 110 -13.89 -17.39 10.59
#